data_AF-A0A9D9JZJ7-F1
#
_entry.id   AF-A0A9D9JZJ7-F1
#
_cell.length_a   1.000
_cell.length_b   1.000
_cell.length_c   1.000
_cell.angle_alpha   90.00
_cell.angle_beta   90.00
_cell.angle_gamma   90.00
#
_symmetry.space_group_name_H-M   'P 1'
#
loop_
_entity.id
_entity.type
_entity.pdbx_description
1 polymer ?
#
loop_
_entity_poly.entity_id
_entity_poly.type
_entity_poly.pdbx_seq_one_letter_code
_entity_poly.pdbx_strand_id
1 'polypeptide(L)'
;MRLSRSGFILIAVSSVTCVLATALLFALRPRPITSHADAIATILDRRGIVYEQVTTDQVWPAAVNYYAYGPSVYPYSATVSVRLPDDTIVHGSFECTDDRCKCQVTIVRFAIDNEPIPDISNVRPLP
;
A
#
# COMPACT_ATOMS: atom_id res chain seq x y z
N MET A 1 16.55 43.72 23.67
CA MET A 1 15.23 43.85 23.02
C MET A 1 14.22 43.00 23.78
N ARG A 2 13.28 43.59 24.54
CA ARG A 2 12.22 42.84 25.23
C ARG A 2 11.12 42.53 24.21
N LEU A 3 10.94 41.25 23.86
CA LEU A 3 9.81 40.85 23.04
C LEU A 3 8.51 41.17 23.79
N SER A 4 7.65 41.97 23.16
CA SER A 4 6.28 42.20 23.64
C SER A 4 5.55 40.86 23.76
N ARG A 5 4.61 40.77 24.71
CA ARG A 5 3.72 39.62 24.92
C ARG A 5 3.03 39.18 23.61
N SER A 6 2.72 40.14 22.73
CA SER A 6 2.18 39.90 21.39
C SER A 6 3.16 39.23 20.44
N GLY A 7 4.46 39.53 20.55
CA GLY A 7 5.52 38.88 19.78
C GLY A 7 5.72 37.41 20.19
N PHE A 8 5.58 37.09 21.48
CA PHE A 8 5.60 35.71 21.95
C PHE A 8 4.42 34.89 21.44
N ILE A 9 3.22 35.48 21.42
CA ILE A 9 2.01 34.81 20.91
C ILE A 9 2.15 34.51 19.41
N LEU A 10 2.64 35.47 18.62
CA LEU A 10 2.84 35.26 17.18
C LEU A 10 3.83 34.13 16.88
N ILE A 11 4.94 34.06 17.62
CA ILE A 11 5.94 32.99 17.46
C ILE A 11 5.34 31.64 17.86
N ALA A 12 4.60 31.58 18.96
CA ALA A 12 3.98 30.34 19.43
C ALA A 12 2.91 29.82 18.47
N VAL A 13 2.08 30.70 17.90
CA VAL A 13 1.08 30.30 16.92
C VAL A 13 1.75 29.80 15.64
N SER A 14 2.79 30.51 15.18
CA SER A 14 3.53 30.12 13.97
C SER A 14 4.29 28.81 14.12
N SER A 15 4.80 28.49 15.32
CA SER A 15 5.47 27.21 15.55
C SER A 15 4.47 26.06 15.60
N VAL A 16 3.31 26.24 16.23
CA VAL A 16 2.25 25.23 16.30
C VAL A 16 1.69 24.92 14.91
N THR A 17 1.43 25.91 14.07
CA THR A 17 1.00 25.67 12.68
C THR A 17 2.06 24.96 11.86
N CYS A 18 3.34 25.25 12.07
CA CYS A 18 4.43 24.56 11.38
C CYS A 18 4.54 23.08 11.79
N VAL A 19 4.34 22.78 13.07
CA VAL A 19 4.30 21.39 13.58
C VAL A 19 3.07 20.65 13.03
N LEU A 20 1.91 21.29 12.99
CA LEU A 20 0.71 20.70 12.39
C LEU A 20 0.88 20.44 10.89
N ALA A 21 1.46 21.39 10.14
CA ALA A 21 1.70 21.25 8.72
C ALA A 21 2.69 20.12 8.42
N THR A 22 3.76 19.99 9.21
CA THR A 22 4.71 18.88 9.07
C THR A 22 4.07 17.54 9.43
N ALA A 23 3.28 17.45 10.51
CA ALA A 23 2.53 16.24 10.85
C ALA A 23 1.57 15.83 9.72
N LEU A 24 0.88 16.80 9.11
CA LEU A 24 -0.01 16.56 7.96
C LEU A 24 0.76 16.03 6.75
N LEU A 25 1.92 16.62 6.44
CA LEU A 25 2.79 16.16 5.36
C LEU A 25 3.28 14.73 5.57
N PHE A 26 3.60 14.34 6.81
CA PHE A 26 3.97 12.97 7.12
C PHE A 26 2.78 12.01 7.02
N ALA A 27 1.59 12.43 7.44
CA ALA A 27 0.37 11.63 7.32
C ALA A 27 -0.05 11.42 5.84
N LEU A 28 0.23 12.40 4.99
CA LEU A 28 -0.07 12.37 3.55
C LEU A 28 1.07 11.77 2.71
N ARG A 29 2.23 11.48 3.30
CA ARG A 29 3.37 10.95 2.56
C ARG A 29 2.99 9.54 2.04
N PRO A 30 3.13 9.27 0.73
CA PRO A 30 2.91 7.94 0.20
C PRO A 30 3.75 6.93 0.97
N ARG A 31 3.13 5.85 1.45
CA ARG A 31 3.86 4.78 2.12
C ARG A 31 4.83 4.16 1.10
N PRO A 32 6.08 3.85 1.50
CA PRO A 32 6.98 3.12 0.63
C PRO A 32 6.38 1.74 0.33
N ILE A 33 6.39 1.35 -0.95
CA ILE A 33 5.92 0.03 -1.36
C ILE A 33 7.08 -0.95 -1.16
N THR A 34 6.99 -1.76 -0.12
CA THR A 34 8.02 -2.75 0.24
C THR A 34 7.57 -4.19 0.00
N SER A 35 6.27 -4.38 -0.22
CA SER A 35 5.63 -5.67 -0.40
C SER A 35 4.47 -5.60 -1.41
N HIS A 36 4.01 -6.77 -1.88
CA HIS A 36 2.80 -6.85 -2.71
C HIS A 36 1.56 -6.37 -1.96
N ALA A 37 1.51 -6.59 -0.64
CA ALA A 37 0.43 -6.08 0.21
C ALA A 37 0.39 -4.53 0.20
N ASP A 38 1.55 -3.86 0.27
CA ASP A 38 1.63 -2.39 0.17
C ASP A 38 1.20 -1.89 -1.23
N ALA A 39 1.57 -2.62 -2.28
CA ALA A 39 1.18 -2.29 -3.65
C ALA A 39 -0.33 -2.39 -3.85
N ILE A 40 -0.97 -3.43 -3.30
CA ILE A 40 -2.42 -3.61 -3.32
C ILE A 40 -3.12 -2.56 -2.46
N ALA A 41 -2.58 -2.27 -1.26
CA ALA A 41 -3.07 -1.22 -0.38
C ALA A 41 -3.15 0.14 -1.11
N THR A 42 -2.17 0.45 -1.96
CA THR A 42 -2.18 1.67 -2.80
C THR A 42 -3.39 1.72 -3.75
N ILE A 43 -3.83 0.59 -4.31
CA ILE A 43 -5.02 0.52 -5.16
C ILE A 43 -6.29 0.72 -4.34
N LEU A 44 -6.37 0.08 -3.16
CA LEU A 44 -7.49 0.26 -2.23
C LEU A 44 -7.64 1.73 -1.82
N ASP A 45 -6.53 2.39 -1.46
CA ASP A 45 -6.48 3.80 -1.09
C ASP A 45 -7.00 4.70 -2.23
N ARG A 46 -6.53 4.47 -3.47
CA ARG A 46 -6.95 5.24 -4.66
C ARG A 46 -8.44 5.11 -4.94
N ARG A 47 -9.02 3.95 -4.66
CA ARG A 47 -10.46 3.67 -4.82
C ARG A 47 -11.29 4.10 -3.61
N GLY A 48 -10.67 4.64 -2.56
CA GLY A 48 -11.36 5.08 -1.34
C GLY A 48 -11.92 3.92 -0.51
N ILE A 49 -11.34 2.71 -0.65
CA ILE A 49 -11.76 1.53 0.12
C ILE A 49 -11.05 1.59 1.47
N VAL A 50 -11.83 1.59 2.56
CA VAL A 50 -11.29 1.55 3.92
C VAL A 50 -10.97 0.12 4.31
N TYR A 51 -9.75 -0.12 4.80
CA TYR A 51 -9.28 -1.41 5.27
C TYR A 51 -8.40 -1.23 6.52
N GLU A 52 -8.30 -2.27 7.33
CA GLU A 52 -7.38 -2.32 8.46
C GLU A 52 -6.06 -3.00 8.07
N GLN A 53 -6.15 -4.09 7.31
CA GLN A 53 -5.01 -4.91 6.97
C GLN A 53 -5.17 -5.56 5.60
N VAL A 54 -4.07 -5.64 4.86
CA VAL A 54 -3.95 -6.44 3.64
C VAL A 54 -2.88 -7.50 3.89
N THR A 55 -3.21 -8.76 3.61
CA THR A 55 -2.23 -9.86 3.61
C THR A 55 -2.22 -10.57 2.27
N THR A 56 -1.07 -11.14 1.95
CA THR A 56 -0.87 -11.91 0.72
C THR A 56 -0.22 -13.23 1.07
N ASP A 57 -0.83 -14.33 0.64
CA ASP A 57 -0.39 -15.67 0.98
C ASP A 57 -0.32 -16.53 -0.29
N GLN A 58 0.86 -17.12 -0.54
CA GLN A 58 1.00 -18.13 -1.57
C GLN A 58 0.53 -19.46 -1.01
N VAL A 59 -0.61 -19.94 -1.50
CA VAL A 59 -1.17 -21.23 -1.10
C VAL A 59 -0.80 -22.33 -2.10
N TRP A 60 -0.80 -23.56 -1.61
CA TRP A 60 -0.67 -24.74 -2.45
C TRP A 60 -1.88 -24.87 -3.40
N PRO A 61 -1.71 -25.26 -4.68
CA PRO A 61 -0.47 -25.70 -5.33
C PRO A 61 0.33 -24.58 -6.02
N ALA A 62 -0.19 -23.35 -6.08
CA ALA A 62 0.40 -22.25 -6.85
C ALA A 62 1.86 -21.96 -6.46
N ALA A 63 2.14 -21.94 -5.15
CA ALA A 63 3.50 -21.76 -4.63
C ALA A 63 4.46 -22.84 -5.17
N VAL A 64 4.07 -24.12 -5.04
CA VAL A 64 4.92 -25.26 -5.42
C VAL A 64 5.18 -25.25 -6.92
N ASN A 65 4.14 -25.03 -7.72
CA ASN A 65 4.27 -25.04 -9.18
C ASN A 65 5.21 -23.94 -9.68
N TYR A 66 5.10 -22.74 -9.12
CA TYR A 66 6.00 -21.63 -9.45
C TYR A 66 7.47 -21.98 -9.14
N TYR A 67 7.78 -22.52 -7.96
CA TYR A 67 9.16 -22.86 -7.60
C TYR A 67 9.68 -24.13 -8.32
N ALA A 68 8.81 -25.06 -8.69
CA ALA A 68 9.19 -26.31 -9.36
C ALA A 68 9.42 -26.14 -10.86
N TYR A 69 8.60 -25.32 -11.54
CA TYR A 69 8.61 -25.20 -13.00
C TYR A 69 9.06 -23.82 -13.51
N GLY A 70 9.14 -22.83 -12.61
CA GLY A 70 9.59 -21.47 -12.92
C GLY A 70 8.50 -20.56 -13.50
N PRO A 71 8.78 -19.23 -13.53
CA PRO A 71 7.84 -18.18 -13.94
C PRO A 71 7.37 -18.28 -15.39
N SER A 72 8.15 -18.93 -16.26
CA SER A 72 7.81 -19.10 -17.69
C SER A 72 6.67 -20.09 -17.93
N VAL A 73 6.40 -20.97 -16.97
CA VAL A 73 5.35 -22.00 -17.06
C VAL A 73 4.19 -21.69 -16.11
N TYR A 74 4.51 -21.27 -14.88
CA TYR A 74 3.52 -20.87 -13.89
C TYR A 74 3.81 -19.45 -13.42
N PRO A 75 2.89 -18.48 -13.64
CA PRO A 75 3.08 -17.13 -13.15
C PRO A 75 3.11 -17.12 -11.62
N TYR A 76 3.82 -16.15 -11.05
CA TYR A 76 3.78 -15.94 -9.61
C TYR A 76 2.38 -15.45 -9.25
N SER A 77 1.66 -16.17 -8.39
CA SER A 77 0.34 -15.79 -7.93
C SER A 77 0.18 -16.00 -6.43
N ALA A 78 -0.71 -15.25 -5.80
CA ALA A 78 -1.06 -15.41 -4.39
C ALA A 78 -2.51 -15.01 -4.12
N THR A 79 -3.03 -15.52 -3.00
CA THR A 79 -4.32 -15.07 -2.44
C THR A 79 -4.11 -13.74 -1.72
N VAL A 80 -5.07 -12.84 -1.86
CA VAL A 80 -5.14 -11.57 -1.14
C VAL A 80 -6.26 -11.68 -0.12
N SER A 81 -6.01 -11.27 1.12
CA SER A 81 -7.04 -11.11 2.14
C SER A 81 -7.03 -9.66 2.64
N VAL A 82 -8.17 -9.00 2.56
CA VAL A 82 -8.36 -7.63 3.04
C VAL A 82 -9.29 -7.68 4.25
N ARG A 83 -8.78 -7.32 5.43
CA ARG A 83 -9.59 -7.13 6.64
C ARG A 83 -10.18 -5.73 6.64
N LEU A 84 -11.50 -5.66 6.75
CA LEU A 84 -12.27 -4.43 6.89
C LEU A 84 -12.43 -4.04 8.38
N PRO A 85 -12.82 -2.79 8.70
CA PRO A 85 -12.99 -2.33 10.09
C PRO A 85 -14.04 -3.07 10.92
N ASP A 86 -14.90 -3.84 10.28
CA ASP A 86 -15.93 -4.69 10.91
C ASP A 86 -15.45 -6.14 11.09
N ASP A 87 -14.14 -6.38 11.00
CA ASP A 87 -13.49 -7.70 10.97
C ASP A 87 -13.87 -8.59 9.78
N THR A 88 -14.66 -8.10 8.82
CA THR A 88 -14.99 -8.85 7.61
C THR A 88 -13.73 -9.04 6.76
N ILE A 89 -13.50 -10.27 6.31
CA ILE A 89 -12.40 -10.59 5.39
C ILE A 89 -12.95 -10.66 3.96
N VAL A 90 -12.34 -9.89 3.06
CA VAL A 90 -12.60 -9.93 1.63
C VAL A 90 -11.42 -10.57 0.93
N HIS A 91 -11.70 -11.66 0.21
CA HIS A 91 -10.69 -12.38 -0.55
C HIS A 91 -10.58 -11.88 -1.98
N GLY A 92 -9.37 -11.95 -2.50
CA GLY A 92 -9.03 -11.75 -3.90
C GLY A 92 -7.79 -12.54 -4.27
N SER A 93 -7.22 -12.23 -5.42
CA SER A 93 -5.99 -12.84 -5.90
C SER A 93 -5.16 -11.80 -6.62
N PHE A 94 -3.86 -12.05 -6.72
CA PHE A 94 -3.02 -11.34 -7.68
C PHE A 94 -2.12 -12.32 -8.41
N GLU A 95 -1.70 -11.92 -9.60
CA GLU A 95 -0.79 -12.66 -10.45
C GLU A 95 0.23 -11.71 -11.07
N CYS A 96 1.44 -12.21 -11.33
CA CYS A 96 2.54 -11.47 -11.94
C CYS A 96 2.98 -12.18 -13.20
N THR A 97 2.98 -11.41 -14.29
CA THR A 97 3.30 -11.92 -15.64
C THR A 97 4.79 -12.06 -15.90
N ASP A 98 5.64 -11.40 -15.11
CA ASP A 98 7.08 -11.34 -15.32
C ASP A 98 7.82 -11.44 -13.99
N ASP A 99 8.05 -12.67 -13.52
CA ASP A 99 8.81 -13.02 -12.31
C ASP A 99 8.67 -12.03 -11.13
N ARG A 100 7.46 -11.98 -10.55
CA ARG A 100 7.05 -11.06 -9.44
C ARG A 100 6.99 -9.58 -9.81
N CYS A 101 7.13 -9.24 -11.08
CA CYS A 101 6.89 -7.91 -11.64
C CYS A 101 5.67 -7.95 -12.56
N LYS A 102 5.18 -6.77 -12.95
CA LYS A 102 3.99 -6.60 -13.79
C LYS A 102 2.81 -7.39 -13.23
N CYS A 103 2.51 -7.09 -11.97
CA CYS A 103 1.49 -7.77 -11.22
C CYS A 103 0.12 -7.10 -11.39
N GLN A 104 -0.94 -7.88 -11.32
CA GLN A 104 -2.33 -7.46 -11.46
C GLN A 104 -3.14 -8.06 -10.33
N VAL A 105 -4.05 -7.29 -9.76
CA VAL A 105 -4.90 -7.72 -8.64
C VAL A 105 -6.36 -7.78 -9.07
N THR A 106 -7.05 -8.80 -8.56
CA THR A 106 -8.48 -9.01 -8.75
C THR A 106 -9.14 -9.21 -7.39
N ILE A 107 -10.07 -8.31 -7.06
CA ILE A 107 -10.90 -8.35 -5.86
C ILE A 107 -12.34 -8.05 -6.27
N VAL A 108 -13.06 -9.10 -6.66
CA VAL A 108 -14.39 -9.01 -7.28
C VAL A 108 -15.38 -8.20 -6.43
N ARG A 109 -15.35 -8.39 -5.10
CA ARG A 109 -16.25 -7.68 -4.17
C ARG A 109 -16.05 -6.16 -4.16
N PHE A 110 -14.89 -5.69 -4.59
CA PHE A 110 -14.57 -4.26 -4.72
C PHE A 110 -14.62 -3.76 -6.17
N ALA A 111 -15.13 -4.58 -7.11
CA ALA A 111 -15.10 -4.30 -8.54
C ALA A 111 -13.68 -3.97 -9.06
N ILE A 112 -12.67 -4.63 -8.50
CA ILE A 112 -11.28 -4.58 -8.96
C ILE A 112 -11.06 -5.84 -9.79
N ASP A 113 -10.79 -5.68 -11.07
CA ASP A 113 -10.60 -6.77 -12.02
C ASP A 113 -9.33 -6.52 -12.83
N ASN A 114 -8.33 -7.40 -12.66
CA ASN A 114 -7.04 -7.37 -13.33
C ASN A 114 -6.38 -5.98 -13.33
N GLU A 115 -6.50 -5.25 -12.21
CA GLU A 115 -5.94 -3.90 -12.11
C GLU A 115 -4.44 -3.99 -11.83
N PRO A 116 -3.59 -3.28 -12.59
CA PRO A 116 -2.15 -3.31 -12.37
C PRO A 116 -1.78 -2.73 -11.00
N ILE A 117 -0.95 -3.46 -10.25
CA ILE A 117 -0.35 -2.96 -9.01
C ILE A 117 1.08 -2.47 -9.28
N PRO A 118 1.55 -1.44 -8.55
CA PRO A 118 2.92 -0.93 -8.72
C PRO A 118 3.98 -1.99 -8.37
N ASP A 119 5.04 -2.04 -9.17
CA ASP A 119 6.17 -2.95 -8.93
C ASP A 119 6.97 -2.57 -7.68
N ILE A 120 7.31 -3.57 -6.87
CA ILE A 120 8.10 -3.41 -5.66
C ILE A 120 9.54 -2.96 -5.99
N SER A 121 10.10 -3.44 -7.10
CA SER A 121 11.47 -3.16 -7.55
C SER A 121 11.70 -1.73 -8.05
N ASN A 122 10.64 -0.97 -8.34
CA ASN A 122 10.71 0.38 -8.90
C ASN A 122 10.56 1.51 -7.86
N VAL A 123 10.31 1.20 -6.59
CA VAL A 123 10.25 2.22 -5.54
C VAL A 123 11.64 2.51 -5.01
N ARG A 124 12.34 3.40 -5.73
CA ARG A 124 13.56 4.03 -5.24
C ARG A 124 13.25 4.68 -3.88
N PRO A 125 14.03 4.38 -2.80
CA PRO A 125 13.94 5.16 -1.58
C PRO A 125 14.17 6.63 -1.95
N LEU A 126 13.23 7.50 -1.61
CA LEU A 126 13.47 8.94 -1.72
C LEU A 126 14.77 9.25 -0.94
N PRO A 127 15.75 9.93 -1.56
CA PRO A 127 17.00 10.29 -0.89
C PRO A 127 16.77 11.14 0.37
#